data_AF-A0AA51Q513-F1
#
_entry.id   AF-A0AA51Q513-F1
#
_cell.length_a   1.000
_cell.length_b   1.000
_cell.length_c   1.000
_cell.angle_alpha   90.00
_cell.angle_beta   90.00
_cell.angle_gamma   90.00
#
_symmetry.space_group_name_H-M   'P 1'
#
loop_
_entity.id
_entity.type
_entity.pdbx_description
1 polymer ?
#
loop_
_entity_poly.entity_id
_entity_poly.type
_entity_poly.pdbx_seq_one_letter_code
_entity_poly.pdbx_strand_id
1 'polypeptide(L)'
;MKLGQLFSIRSDLLPVEIIRQLEKLQDEVTPVPAAEILEKIKVELGNPVEELFHSFNEECIGAASIGQVHEATLHTGEKVVVKVQRPGIRKTVYTDLQILQDLSRLVEERYSWAGIIILLK
;
A
#
# COMPACT_ATOMS: atom_id res chain seq x y z
N MET A 1 4.98 5.15 1.26
CA MET A 1 6.29 5.02 1.94
C MET A 1 6.49 6.12 2.96
N LYS A 2 6.68 5.76 4.25
CA LYS A 2 7.35 6.61 5.27
C LYS A 2 7.66 5.92 6.62
N LEU A 3 7.73 4.58 6.71
CA LEU A 3 8.30 3.93 7.90
C LEU A 3 9.84 3.84 7.85
N GLY A 4 10.43 3.71 6.66
CA GLY A 4 11.90 3.65 6.51
C GLY A 4 12.62 4.91 7.02
N GLN A 5 12.01 6.09 6.91
CA GLN A 5 12.55 7.32 7.49
C GLN A 5 12.39 7.39 9.02
N LEU A 6 11.38 6.72 9.60
CA LEU A 6 11.18 6.67 11.04
C LEU A 6 12.24 5.80 11.73
N PHE A 7 12.69 4.73 11.07
CA PHE A 7 13.70 3.79 11.58
C PHE A 7 15.13 4.08 11.13
N SER A 8 15.35 5.05 10.23
CA SER A 8 16.70 5.55 9.88
C SER A 8 17.42 6.22 11.05
N ILE A 9 16.77 6.30 12.22
CA ILE A 9 17.31 6.80 13.47
C ILE A 9 18.02 5.63 14.20
N ARG A 10 19.24 5.32 13.76
CA ARG A 10 20.21 4.34 14.33
C ARG A 10 19.90 2.85 14.09
N SER A 11 20.37 2.37 12.95
CA SER A 11 20.49 0.97 12.52
C SER A 11 21.25 0.04 13.50
N ASP A 12 22.03 0.60 14.43
CA ASP A 12 22.90 -0.20 15.32
C ASP A 12 22.15 -0.75 16.55
N LEU A 13 20.85 -0.43 16.72
CA LEU A 13 20.05 -0.74 17.91
C LEU A 13 19.00 -1.84 17.74
N LEU A 14 18.71 -2.26 16.51
CA LEU A 14 17.67 -3.26 16.25
C LEU A 14 18.30 -4.65 16.07
N PRO A 15 17.86 -5.68 16.82
CA PRO A 15 18.23 -7.06 16.57
C PRO A 15 18.05 -7.45 15.10
N VAL A 16 18.95 -8.29 14.58
CA VAL A 16 18.89 -8.84 13.20
C VAL A 16 17.51 -9.40 12.85
N GLU A 17 16.82 -10.01 13.82
CA GLU A 17 15.48 -10.56 13.62
C GLU A 17 14.45 -9.46 13.26
N ILE A 18 14.54 -8.30 13.90
CA ILE A 18 13.68 -7.14 13.62
C ILE A 18 13.95 -6.59 12.23
N ILE A 19 15.23 -6.46 11.84
CA ILE A 19 15.63 -5.96 10.53
C ILE A 19 15.03 -6.84 9.42
N ARG A 20 15.13 -8.17 9.56
CA ARG A 20 14.55 -9.13 8.59
C ARG A 20 13.03 -9.04 8.49
N GLN A 21 12.33 -8.74 9.58
CA GLN A 21 10.88 -8.55 9.54
C GLN A 21 10.53 -7.21 8.85
N LEU A 22 11.28 -6.14 9.12
CA LEU A 22 11.08 -4.83 8.50
C LEU A 22 11.41 -4.81 6.99
N GLU A 23 12.37 -5.60 6.53
CA GLU A 23 12.67 -5.77 5.11
C GLU A 23 11.45 -6.29 4.33
N LYS A 24 10.61 -7.13 4.94
CA LYS A 24 9.38 -7.66 4.32
C LYS A 24 8.29 -6.60 4.14
N LEU A 25 8.39 -5.45 4.80
CA LEU A 25 7.46 -4.31 4.66
C LEU A 25 7.89 -3.32 3.56
N GLN A 26 9.07 -3.49 2.98
CA GLN A 26 9.54 -2.62 1.90
C GLN A 26 8.92 -3.06 0.58
N ASP A 27 7.84 -2.37 0.18
CA ASP A 27 7.22 -2.54 -1.14
C ASP A 27 8.01 -1.78 -2.22
N GLU A 28 8.51 -2.50 -3.23
CA GLU A 28 8.85 -1.89 -4.52
C GLU A 28 7.55 -1.58 -5.28
N VAL A 29 7.32 -0.30 -5.58
CA VAL A 29 6.04 0.15 -6.15
C VAL A 29 6.10 0.09 -7.68
N THR A 30 5.98 -1.12 -8.24
CA THR A 30 5.74 -1.31 -9.67
C THR A 30 4.26 -1.06 -9.98
N PRO A 31 3.90 -0.33 -11.06
CA PRO A 31 2.52 -0.25 -11.53
C PRO A 31 1.93 -1.62 -11.85
N VAL A 32 0.64 -1.79 -11.56
CA VAL A 32 -0.12 -2.97 -11.99
C VAL A 32 -0.42 -2.84 -13.49
N PRO A 33 -0.34 -3.94 -14.28
CA PRO A 33 -0.70 -3.93 -15.69
C PRO A 33 -2.10 -3.36 -15.92
N ALA A 34 -2.27 -2.57 -17.00
CA ALA A 34 -3.53 -1.92 -17.34
C ALA A 34 -4.71 -2.92 -17.41
N ALA A 35 -4.49 -4.11 -17.97
CA ALA A 35 -5.53 -5.14 -18.10
C ALA A 35 -6.17 -5.52 -16.75
N GLU A 36 -5.37 -5.66 -15.69
CA GLU A 36 -5.90 -5.98 -14.35
C GLU A 36 -6.68 -4.80 -13.74
N ILE A 37 -6.28 -3.57 -14.06
CA ILE A 37 -6.95 -2.36 -13.60
C ILE A 37 -8.30 -2.16 -14.29
N LEU A 38 -8.34 -2.36 -15.60
CA LEU A 38 -9.57 -2.29 -16.38
C LEU A 38 -10.57 -3.33 -15.90
N GLU A 39 -10.13 -4.56 -15.67
CA GLU A 39 -10.98 -5.61 -15.12
C GLU A 39 -11.45 -5.28 -13.70
N LYS A 40 -10.57 -4.73 -12.85
CA LYS A 40 -10.93 -4.30 -11.49
C LYS A 40 -12.00 -3.22 -11.50
N ILE A 41 -11.87 -2.21 -12.35
CA ILE A 41 -12.87 -1.14 -12.53
C ILE A 41 -14.20 -1.76 -12.97
N LYS A 42 -14.18 -2.62 -13.98
CA LYS A 42 -15.37 -3.26 -14.52
C LYS A 42 -16.10 -4.10 -13.48
N VAL A 43 -15.38 -4.88 -12.70
CA VAL A 43 -15.96 -5.73 -11.64
C VAL A 43 -16.59 -4.88 -10.52
N GLU A 44 -15.98 -3.75 -10.14
CA GLU A 44 -16.47 -2.92 -9.04
C GLU A 44 -17.58 -1.94 -9.45
N LEU A 45 -17.53 -1.41 -10.67
CA LEU A 45 -18.49 -0.41 -11.17
C LEU A 45 -19.52 -0.99 -12.14
N GLY A 46 -19.40 -2.27 -12.50
CA GLY A 46 -20.36 -3.02 -13.32
C GLY A 46 -20.27 -2.78 -14.82
N ASN A 47 -19.47 -1.81 -15.28
CA ASN A 47 -19.36 -1.42 -16.69
C ASN A 47 -17.88 -1.19 -17.07
N PRO A 48 -17.51 -1.40 -18.34
CA PRO A 48 -16.14 -1.16 -18.80
C PRO A 48 -15.84 0.35 -18.88
N VAL A 49 -14.55 0.72 -18.91
CA VAL A 49 -14.14 2.14 -18.81
C VAL A 49 -14.63 3.00 -19.96
N GLU A 50 -14.84 2.41 -21.12
CA GLU A 50 -15.35 3.03 -22.35
C GLU A 50 -16.81 3.47 -22.22
N GLU A 51 -17.57 2.83 -21.32
CA GLU A 51 -18.94 3.22 -21.00
C GLU A 51 -18.97 4.24 -19.85
N LEU A 52 -18.05 4.12 -18.90
CA LEU A 52 -17.97 4.98 -17.71
C LEU A 52 -17.37 6.36 -17.99
N PHE A 53 -16.43 6.45 -18.93
CA PHE A 53 -15.64 7.65 -19.20
C PHE A 53 -15.68 7.98 -20.70
N HIS A 54 -15.59 9.28 -21.01
CA HIS A 54 -15.37 9.73 -22.39
C HIS A 54 -13.97 9.33 -22.89
N SER A 55 -12.98 9.40 -22.00
CA SER A 55 -11.61 8.94 -22.25
C SER A 55 -10.99 8.45 -20.95
N PHE A 56 -10.22 7.37 -21.01
CA PHE A 56 -9.47 6.85 -19.86
C PHE A 56 -8.01 6.59 -20.29
N ASN A 57 -7.04 7.11 -19.54
CA ASN A 57 -5.63 6.85 -19.81
C ASN A 57 -5.19 5.56 -19.10
N GLU A 58 -4.87 4.53 -19.88
CA GLU A 58 -4.37 3.26 -19.36
C GLU A 58 -2.99 3.37 -18.72
N GLU A 59 -2.19 4.38 -19.10
CA GLU A 59 -0.92 4.67 -18.46
C GLU A 59 -1.18 5.33 -17.09
N CYS A 60 -0.66 4.74 -16.03
CA CYS A 60 -0.81 5.32 -14.71
C CYS A 60 0.09 6.55 -14.56
N ILE A 61 -0.45 7.62 -13.98
CA ILE A 61 0.32 8.83 -13.63
C ILE A 61 0.99 8.73 -12.26
N GLY A 62 0.65 7.70 -11.49
CA GLY A 62 1.27 7.42 -10.21
C GLY A 62 0.80 6.12 -9.59
N ALA A 63 1.73 5.39 -8.97
CA ALA A 63 1.44 4.20 -8.18
C ALA A 63 1.86 4.43 -6.72
N ALA A 64 1.08 3.89 -5.80
CA ALA A 64 1.36 3.85 -4.38
C ALA A 64 1.14 2.42 -3.86
N SER A 65 1.45 2.20 -2.57
CA SER A 65 1.30 0.88 -1.94
C SER A 65 -0.12 0.32 -2.11
N ILE A 66 -1.16 1.13 -1.94
CA ILE A 66 -2.54 0.63 -1.89
C ILE A 66 -3.28 0.73 -3.24
N GLY A 67 -2.80 1.54 -4.16
CA GLY A 67 -3.54 1.86 -5.38
C GLY A 67 -2.67 2.57 -6.40
N GLN A 68 -3.19 2.67 -7.62
CA GLN A 68 -2.61 3.48 -8.68
C GLN A 68 -3.63 4.45 -9.24
N VAL A 69 -3.14 5.44 -9.96
CA VAL A 69 -3.86 6.64 -10.33
C VAL A 69 -3.80 6.82 -11.84
N HIS A 70 -4.96 7.07 -12.44
CA HIS A 70 -5.15 7.25 -13.88
C HIS A 70 -5.88 8.57 -14.14
N GLU A 71 -5.60 9.19 -15.27
CA GLU A 71 -6.36 10.32 -15.76
C GLU A 71 -7.56 9.85 -16.58
N ALA A 72 -8.69 10.53 -16.43
CA ALA A 72 -9.86 10.28 -17.26
C ALA A 72 -10.66 11.56 -17.50
N THR A 73 -11.55 11.52 -18.48
CA THR A 73 -12.52 12.57 -18.76
C THR A 73 -13.91 11.96 -18.67
N LEU A 74 -14.81 12.56 -17.92
CA LEU A 74 -16.22 12.14 -17.86
C LEU A 74 -16.95 12.51 -19.16
N HIS A 75 -18.09 11.87 -19.42
CA HIS A 75 -18.97 12.25 -20.54
C HIS A 75 -19.52 13.68 -20.42
N THR A 76 -19.47 14.27 -19.22
CA THR A 76 -19.77 15.70 -18.98
C THR A 76 -18.66 16.64 -19.48
N GLY A 77 -17.49 16.11 -19.84
CA GLY A 77 -16.29 16.88 -20.23
C GLY A 77 -15.35 17.23 -19.06
N GLU A 78 -15.73 16.90 -17.83
CA GLU A 78 -14.89 17.15 -16.64
C GLU A 78 -13.68 16.21 -16.60
N LYS A 79 -12.49 16.77 -16.38
CA LYS A 79 -11.25 16.00 -16.16
C LYS A 79 -11.21 15.51 -14.72
N VAL A 80 -11.00 14.20 -14.55
CA VAL A 80 -10.98 13.54 -13.24
C VAL A 80 -9.75 12.66 -13.09
N VAL A 81 -9.44 12.37 -11.84
CA VAL A 81 -8.38 11.43 -11.45
C VAL A 81 -9.04 10.19 -10.86
N VAL A 82 -8.81 9.05 -11.49
CA VAL A 82 -9.36 7.76 -11.08
C VAL A 82 -8.30 7.01 -10.30
N LYS A 83 -8.53 6.85 -9.00
CA LYS A 83 -7.67 6.04 -8.14
C LYS A 83 -8.25 4.64 -8.00
N VAL A 84 -7.50 3.65 -8.47
CA VAL A 84 -7.89 2.24 -8.44
C VAL A 84 -7.10 1.52 -7.37
N GLN A 85 -7.80 0.79 -6.49
CA GLN A 85 -7.16 -0.06 -5.48
C GLN A 85 -6.43 -1.22 -6.18
N ARG A 86 -5.18 -1.49 -5.78
CA ARG A 86 -4.40 -2.60 -6.37
C ARG A 86 -5.13 -3.94 -6.16
N PRO A 87 -5.27 -4.78 -7.19
CA PRO A 87 -5.71 -6.15 -7.01
C PRO A 87 -4.84 -6.88 -5.96
N GLY A 88 -5.48 -7.68 -5.11
CA GLY A 88 -4.77 -8.45 -4.08
C GLY A 88 -4.22 -7.66 -2.88
N ILE A 89 -4.36 -6.33 -2.84
CA ILE A 89 -3.74 -5.49 -1.79
C ILE A 89 -4.12 -5.88 -0.37
N ARG A 90 -5.34 -6.42 -0.16
CA ARG A 90 -5.78 -6.87 1.17
C ARG A 90 -4.81 -7.89 1.75
N LYS A 91 -4.32 -8.83 0.93
CA LYS A 91 -3.39 -9.87 1.38
C LYS A 91 -2.04 -9.26 1.79
N THR A 92 -1.55 -8.28 1.04
CA THR A 92 -0.33 -7.53 1.40
C THR A 92 -0.52 -6.81 2.73
N VAL A 93 -1.61 -6.04 2.87
CA VAL A 93 -1.92 -5.32 4.11
C VAL A 93 -2.05 -6.26 5.31
N TYR A 94 -2.69 -7.42 5.15
CA TYR A 94 -2.77 -8.43 6.22
C TYR A 94 -1.39 -8.98 6.60
N THR A 95 -0.55 -9.27 5.60
CA THR A 95 0.83 -9.71 5.82
C THR A 95 1.63 -8.65 6.58
N ASP A 96 1.50 -7.39 6.18
CA ASP A 96 2.18 -6.26 6.83
C ASP A 96 1.76 -6.11 8.29
N LEU A 97 0.46 -6.19 8.56
CA LEU A 97 -0.07 -6.14 9.93
C LEU A 97 0.42 -7.31 10.77
N GLN A 98 0.53 -8.50 10.20
CA GLN A 98 1.06 -9.67 10.90
C GLN A 98 2.55 -9.48 11.24
N ILE A 99 3.35 -8.97 10.31
CA ILE A 99 4.76 -8.64 10.54
C ILE A 99 4.90 -7.60 11.68
N LEU A 100 4.05 -6.57 11.69
CA LEU A 100 4.03 -5.57 12.76
C LEU A 100 3.63 -6.17 14.12
N GLN A 101 2.71 -7.13 14.15
CA GLN A 101 2.35 -7.86 15.37
C GLN A 101 3.50 -8.73 15.88
N ASP A 102 4.18 -9.45 14.99
CA ASP A 102 5.35 -10.26 15.34
C ASP A 102 6.49 -9.38 15.87
N LEU A 103 6.69 -8.21 15.27
CA LEU A 103 7.63 -7.20 15.76
C LEU A 103 7.26 -6.70 17.16
N SER A 104 5.98 -6.42 17.42
CA SER A 104 5.50 -6.00 18.75
C SER A 104 5.86 -7.02 19.81
N ARG A 105 5.60 -8.31 19.54
CA ARG A 105 5.93 -9.41 20.46
C ARG A 105 7.43 -9.51 20.73
N LEU A 106 8.25 -9.43 19.68
CA LEU A 106 9.71 -9.47 19.81
C LEU A 106 10.24 -8.31 20.65
N VAL A 107 9.63 -7.13 20.57
CA VAL A 107 10.00 -5.97 21.39
C VAL A 107 9.55 -6.16 22.84
N GLU A 108 8.33 -6.64 23.08
CA GLU A 108 7.79 -6.90 24.41
C GLU A 108 8.58 -7.98 25.17
N GLU A 109 8.97 -9.07 24.50
CA GLU A 109 9.73 -10.18 25.10
C GLU A 109 11.16 -9.77 25.51
N ARG A 110 11.76 -8.79 24.82
CA ARG A 110 13.18 -8.41 25.00
C ARG A 110 13.40 -7.12 25.76
N TYR A 111 12.42 -6.22 25.80
CA TYR A 111 12.50 -4.93 26.47
C TYR A 111 11.31 -4.77 27.42
N SER A 112 11.46 -5.22 28.67
CA SER A 112 10.41 -5.10 29.71
C SER A 112 9.96 -3.65 29.99
N TRP A 113 10.72 -2.65 29.53
CA TRP A 113 10.39 -1.22 29.62
C TRP A 113 9.59 -0.68 28.42
N ALA A 114 9.53 -1.39 27.29
CA ALA A 114 8.84 -0.93 26.07
C ALA A 114 7.31 -1.10 26.13
N GLY A 115 6.82 -2.11 26.87
CA GLY A 115 5.37 -2.31 27.10
C GLY A 115 4.69 -1.11 27.79
N ILE A 116 5.45 -0.26 28.49
CA ILE A 116 4.93 0.94 29.17
C ILE A 116 4.60 2.06 28.16
N ILE A 117 5.28 2.12 27.00
CA ILE A 117 5.08 3.19 26.01
C ILE A 117 3.92 2.86 25.05
N ILE A 118 3.69 1.58 24.75
CA ILE A 118 2.66 1.14 23.80
C ILE A 118 1.24 1.26 24.40
N LEU A 119 1.09 1.21 25.73
CA LEU A 119 -0.19 1.37 26.44
C LEU A 119 -0.60 2.84 26.71
N LEU A 120 0.19 3.83 26.26
CA LEU A 120 -0.12 5.25 26.42
C LEU A 120 -0.38 5.93 25.07
N LYS A 121 -1.45 5.52 24.36
CA LYS A 121 -2.40 6.39 23.63
C LYS A 121 -3.46 5.59 22.87
#